data_AF-A0A1I2JCA1-F1
#
_entry.id   AF-A0A1I2JCA1-F1
#
_cell.length_a   1.000
_cell.length_b   1.000
_cell.length_c   1.000
_cell.angle_alpha   90.00
_cell.angle_beta   90.00
_cell.angle_gamma   90.00
#
_symmetry.space_group_name_H-M   'P 1'
#
loop_
_entity.id
_entity.type
_entity.pdbx_description
1 polymer ?
#
loop_
_entity_poly.entity_id
_entity_poly.type
_entity_poly.pdbx_seq_one_letter_code
_entity_poly.pdbx_strand_id
1 'polypeptide(L)'
;MSACDVCEPGLPATVASSQYIEYHTWVYPDGLSDEAVVCMSDKLASMDRFVEFVAETLELDPPSTPIHYVWVPRALHSEDTWICPPNALGCFERDGPDGHGVVYSTELDLLHELVHAVEIPALGRSHPVFEEGMANYLSTAWSSAEVLPEFPAVFKAGVAPGRHPGGVLSMHFVGALLARGSMAQYVDFRSRLDYDDGLAQLAAAYKEVFGTSLDDFLEDASMAPVVGHGVDPLCADSPTIQWDGLGSLDTTLSWACGDGVTFGISGTFRTAFSLDVVQQGNSRMTISSAGGGDELFAMLDSCPVGDKGSSNVILASEGQSAPGVLWPGRHVLTVSLTPDPSLAGELHLKLR
;
A
#
# COMPACT_ATOMS: atom_id res chain seq x y z
N MET A 1 -30.65 -11.88 -36.27
CA MET A 1 -30.35 -11.10 -35.05
C MET A 1 -29.32 -11.93 -34.30
N SER A 2 -28.05 -11.55 -34.38
CA SER A 2 -26.96 -12.30 -33.74
C SER A 2 -27.01 -12.09 -32.23
N ALA A 3 -26.72 -13.16 -31.51
CA ALA A 3 -26.46 -13.15 -30.09
C ALA A 3 -25.28 -12.20 -29.80
N CYS A 4 -25.47 -11.31 -28.83
CA CYS A 4 -24.36 -10.82 -28.02
C CYS A 4 -24.08 -11.93 -27.02
N ASP A 5 -23.23 -12.89 -27.42
CA ASP A 5 -22.57 -13.78 -26.48
C ASP A 5 -21.64 -12.91 -25.63
N VAL A 6 -21.99 -12.78 -24.34
CA VAL A 6 -21.15 -12.31 -23.22
C VAL A 6 -20.26 -11.11 -23.58
N CYS A 7 -20.82 -9.90 -23.44
CA CYS A 7 -19.96 -8.74 -23.22
C CYS A 7 -19.19 -9.03 -21.93
N GLU A 8 -17.86 -9.15 -22.00
CA GLU A 8 -17.01 -8.92 -20.83
C GLU A 8 -17.56 -7.67 -20.13
N PRO A 9 -17.85 -7.71 -18.82
CA PRO A 9 -18.26 -6.50 -18.13
C PRO A 9 -17.10 -5.52 -18.26
N GLY A 10 -17.24 -4.57 -19.17
CA GLY A 10 -16.23 -3.53 -19.38
C GLY A 10 -15.97 -2.79 -18.08
N LEU A 11 -14.78 -2.21 -17.95
CA LEU A 11 -14.42 -1.41 -16.78
C LEU A 11 -15.52 -0.38 -16.45
N PRO A 12 -15.81 -0.12 -15.17
CA PRO A 12 -16.76 0.91 -14.81
C PRO A 12 -16.29 2.28 -15.30
N ALA A 13 -17.18 3.28 -15.30
CA ALA A 13 -16.80 4.63 -15.73
C ALA A 13 -15.65 5.18 -14.88
N THR A 14 -14.71 5.88 -15.53
CA THR A 14 -13.67 6.64 -14.84
C THR A 14 -14.31 7.76 -14.03
N VAL A 15 -14.08 7.77 -12.73
CA VAL A 15 -14.63 8.75 -11.78
C VAL A 15 -13.63 9.84 -11.40
N ALA A 16 -12.34 9.56 -11.51
CA ALA A 16 -11.26 10.52 -11.32
C ALA A 16 -10.01 10.07 -12.09
N SER A 17 -9.11 10.98 -12.42
CA SER A 17 -7.89 10.65 -13.14
C SER A 17 -6.72 11.55 -12.74
N SER A 18 -5.51 11.05 -12.89
CA SER A 18 -4.26 11.78 -12.69
C SER A 18 -3.25 11.43 -13.78
N GLN A 19 -1.95 11.62 -13.55
CA GLN A 19 -0.93 11.39 -14.56
C GLN A 19 -0.81 9.91 -14.94
N TYR A 20 -0.84 9.01 -13.95
CA TYR A 20 -0.67 7.58 -14.19
C TYR A 20 -1.91 6.75 -13.86
N ILE A 21 -2.94 7.32 -13.22
CA ILE A 21 -4.09 6.56 -12.74
C ILE A 21 -5.38 7.03 -13.41
N GLU A 22 -6.13 6.09 -13.97
CA GLU A 22 -7.57 6.24 -14.21
C GLU A 22 -8.31 5.48 -13.11
N TYR A 23 -9.09 6.19 -12.30
CA TYR A 23 -9.76 5.62 -11.14
C TYR A 23 -11.21 5.29 -11.48
N HIS A 24 -11.63 4.08 -11.17
CA HIS A 24 -12.96 3.54 -11.46
C HIS A 24 -13.59 2.95 -10.20
N THR A 25 -14.91 2.87 -10.17
CA THR A 25 -15.62 2.17 -9.09
C THR A 25 -16.99 1.62 -9.53
N TRP A 26 -17.43 0.53 -8.91
CA TRP A 26 -18.73 -0.12 -9.13
C TRP A 26 -19.83 0.38 -8.17
N VAL A 27 -19.60 1.44 -7.41
CA VAL A 27 -20.67 2.05 -6.60
C VAL A 27 -21.76 2.58 -7.53
N TYR A 28 -22.94 1.93 -7.50
CA TYR A 28 -24.03 2.21 -8.42
C TYR A 28 -24.77 3.53 -8.14
N PRO A 29 -25.39 4.15 -9.16
CA PRO A 29 -26.09 5.45 -9.04
C PRO A 29 -27.47 5.42 -8.36
N ASP A 30 -27.87 4.35 -7.68
CA ASP A 30 -29.25 4.15 -7.19
C ASP A 30 -29.55 4.74 -5.80
N GLY A 31 -28.89 5.83 -5.40
CA GLY A 31 -29.41 6.60 -4.26
C GLY A 31 -28.68 7.85 -3.81
N LEU A 32 -27.41 8.02 -4.14
CA LEU A 32 -26.69 9.28 -3.90
C LEU A 32 -25.99 9.68 -5.21
N SER A 33 -26.84 10.18 -6.11
CA SER A 33 -26.61 10.94 -7.34
C SER A 33 -25.20 11.45 -7.54
N ASP A 34 -24.63 11.33 -8.76
CA ASP A 34 -23.77 12.24 -9.57
C ASP A 34 -22.79 13.24 -8.89
N GLU A 35 -22.62 13.14 -7.58
CA GLU A 35 -21.93 13.96 -6.57
C GLU A 35 -21.13 13.03 -5.62
N ALA A 36 -21.19 11.70 -5.82
CA ALA A 36 -20.52 10.71 -4.97
C ALA A 36 -18.97 10.72 -5.07
N VAL A 37 -18.43 11.48 -6.03
CA VAL A 37 -16.99 11.72 -6.19
C VAL A 37 -16.66 13.06 -5.57
N VAL A 38 -16.04 13.05 -4.41
CA VAL A 38 -15.56 14.29 -3.82
C VAL A 38 -14.19 14.00 -3.22
N CYS A 39 -13.16 14.71 -3.67
CA CYS A 39 -11.79 14.70 -3.15
C CYS A 39 -10.91 13.50 -3.49
N MET A 40 -10.67 13.23 -4.79
CA MET A 40 -9.66 12.24 -5.19
C MET A 40 -8.34 12.84 -5.69
N SER A 41 -8.27 14.14 -5.96
CA SER A 41 -7.06 14.78 -6.52
C SER A 41 -5.80 14.50 -5.72
N ASP A 42 -5.89 14.68 -4.40
CA ASP A 42 -4.73 14.58 -3.50
C ASP A 42 -4.30 13.12 -3.36
N LYS A 43 -5.29 12.22 -3.34
CA LYS A 43 -5.03 10.79 -3.28
C LYS A 43 -4.33 10.27 -4.52
N LEU A 44 -4.85 10.67 -5.69
CA LEU A 44 -4.28 10.29 -6.98
C LEU A 44 -2.89 10.90 -7.17
N ALA A 45 -2.66 12.13 -6.73
CA ALA A 45 -1.32 12.72 -6.74
C ALA A 45 -0.34 11.92 -5.85
N SER A 46 -0.80 11.40 -4.71
CA SER A 46 0.01 10.51 -3.85
C SER A 46 0.29 9.16 -4.53
N MET A 47 -0.70 8.59 -5.22
CA MET A 47 -0.51 7.36 -6.02
C MET A 47 0.45 7.59 -7.19
N ASP A 48 0.38 8.74 -7.87
CA ASP A 48 1.32 9.11 -8.93
C ASP A 48 2.76 9.16 -8.41
N ARG A 49 3.00 9.80 -7.26
CA ARG A 49 4.32 9.80 -6.60
C ARG A 49 4.79 8.41 -6.23
N PHE A 50 3.88 7.55 -5.77
CA PHE A 50 4.22 6.15 -5.47
C PHE A 50 4.61 5.38 -6.74
N VAL A 51 3.89 5.57 -7.85
CA VAL A 51 4.24 5.00 -9.16
C VAL A 51 5.64 5.47 -9.60
N GLU A 52 5.94 6.75 -9.45
CA GLU A 52 7.27 7.32 -9.75
C GLU A 52 8.35 6.73 -8.85
N PHE A 53 8.08 6.60 -7.55
CA PHE A 53 9.01 5.97 -6.59
C PHE A 53 9.31 4.51 -6.96
N VAL A 54 8.31 3.73 -7.34
CA VAL A 54 8.50 2.34 -7.76
C VAL A 54 9.33 2.30 -9.05
N ALA A 55 8.99 3.11 -10.05
CA ALA A 55 9.72 3.18 -11.31
C ALA A 55 11.19 3.59 -11.09
N GLU A 56 11.44 4.63 -10.29
CA GLU A 56 12.79 5.09 -9.95
C GLU A 56 13.58 3.99 -9.21
N THR A 57 12.96 3.35 -8.20
CA THR A 57 13.62 2.30 -7.42
C THR A 57 14.03 1.11 -8.27
N LEU A 58 13.18 0.72 -9.23
CA LEU A 58 13.41 -0.39 -10.15
C LEU A 58 14.28 0.00 -11.37
N GLU A 59 14.71 1.26 -11.48
CA GLU A 59 15.42 1.81 -12.64
C GLU A 59 14.63 1.63 -13.95
N LEU A 60 13.30 1.82 -13.88
CA LEU A 60 12.35 1.72 -15.00
C LEU A 60 11.83 3.08 -15.43
N ASP A 61 11.36 3.16 -16.67
CA ASP A 61 10.50 4.27 -17.09
C ASP A 61 9.12 4.11 -16.44
N PRO A 62 8.48 5.20 -15.97
CA PRO A 62 7.10 5.17 -15.53
C PRO A 62 6.14 4.66 -16.63
N PRO A 63 4.97 4.11 -16.26
CA PRO A 63 3.98 3.63 -17.23
C PRO A 63 3.63 4.70 -18.28
N SER A 64 3.69 4.31 -19.55
CA SER A 64 3.34 5.20 -20.68
C SER A 64 1.85 5.27 -20.96
N THR A 65 1.08 4.33 -20.43
CA THR A 65 -0.38 4.30 -20.44
C THR A 65 -0.89 4.35 -19.01
N PRO A 66 -2.07 4.94 -18.77
CA PRO A 66 -2.67 4.93 -17.44
C PRO A 66 -2.90 3.51 -16.92
N ILE A 67 -2.75 3.35 -15.60
CA ILE A 67 -3.18 2.20 -14.82
C ILE A 67 -4.65 2.41 -14.48
N HIS A 68 -5.49 1.44 -14.81
CA HIS A 68 -6.89 1.46 -14.40
C HIS A 68 -6.98 0.93 -12.96
N TYR A 69 -7.29 1.80 -12.01
CA TYR A 69 -7.50 1.41 -10.62
C TYR A 69 -9.00 1.29 -10.33
N VAL A 70 -9.48 0.08 -10.10
CA VAL A 70 -10.88 -0.25 -9.85
C VAL A 70 -11.10 -0.54 -8.37
N TRP A 71 -11.74 0.40 -7.67
CA TRP A 71 -12.14 0.20 -6.29
C TRP A 71 -13.51 -0.46 -6.19
N VAL A 72 -13.54 -1.62 -5.51
CA VAL A 72 -14.73 -2.45 -5.31
C VAL A 72 -14.90 -2.72 -3.81
N PRO A 73 -15.77 -1.96 -3.13
CA PRO A 73 -16.10 -2.21 -1.72
C PRO A 73 -16.49 -3.67 -1.51
N ARG A 74 -16.03 -4.28 -0.40
CA ARG A 74 -16.36 -5.69 -0.06
C ARG A 74 -17.87 -6.00 -0.08
N ALA A 75 -18.69 -5.02 0.31
CA ALA A 75 -20.15 -5.16 0.29
C ALA A 75 -20.75 -5.35 -1.11
N LEU A 76 -20.00 -4.99 -2.16
CA LEU A 76 -20.40 -5.10 -3.56
C LEU A 76 -19.74 -6.31 -4.26
N HIS A 77 -19.01 -7.17 -3.54
CA HIS A 77 -18.36 -8.34 -4.14
C HIS A 77 -19.37 -9.33 -4.69
N SER A 78 -19.25 -9.63 -5.98
CA SER A 78 -20.05 -10.61 -6.72
C SER A 78 -19.21 -11.15 -7.88
N GLU A 79 -19.68 -12.22 -8.55
CA GLU A 79 -19.00 -12.77 -9.74
C GLU A 79 -18.81 -11.72 -10.86
N ASP A 80 -19.67 -10.69 -10.91
CA ASP A 80 -19.65 -9.66 -11.94
C ASP A 80 -18.79 -8.44 -11.57
N THR A 81 -18.42 -8.28 -10.30
CA THR A 81 -17.76 -7.06 -9.79
C THR A 81 -16.40 -7.32 -9.14
N TRP A 82 -16.12 -8.57 -8.74
CA TRP A 82 -14.88 -8.94 -8.07
C TRP A 82 -14.21 -10.11 -8.79
N ILE A 83 -13.14 -9.81 -9.53
CA ILE A 83 -12.42 -10.80 -10.33
C ILE A 83 -11.28 -11.46 -9.58
N CYS A 84 -10.83 -10.87 -8.47
CA CYS A 84 -9.67 -11.35 -7.73
C CYS A 84 -9.97 -12.63 -6.94
N PRO A 85 -8.93 -13.38 -6.54
CA PRO A 85 -9.11 -14.58 -5.74
C PRO A 85 -9.95 -14.34 -4.48
N PRO A 86 -10.70 -15.37 -4.01
CA PRO A 86 -11.49 -15.25 -2.79
C PRO A 86 -10.64 -14.80 -1.60
N ASN A 87 -11.13 -13.81 -0.86
CA ASN A 87 -10.49 -13.19 0.31
C ASN A 87 -9.26 -12.31 0.03
N ALA A 88 -8.82 -12.16 -1.22
CA ALA A 88 -7.77 -11.19 -1.56
C ALA A 88 -8.23 -9.76 -1.26
N LEU A 89 -7.28 -8.87 -0.92
CA LEU A 89 -7.54 -7.43 -0.82
C LEU A 89 -7.55 -6.76 -2.19
N GLY A 90 -6.90 -7.38 -3.18
CA GLY A 90 -6.85 -6.92 -4.55
C GLY A 90 -6.10 -7.91 -5.43
N CYS A 91 -5.93 -7.54 -6.68
CA CYS A 91 -5.13 -8.23 -7.67
C CYS A 91 -4.82 -7.28 -8.82
N PHE A 92 -3.70 -7.54 -9.49
CA PHE A 92 -3.35 -6.95 -10.77
C PHE A 92 -3.69 -7.90 -11.93
N GLU A 93 -4.32 -7.34 -12.96
CA GLU A 93 -4.63 -8.02 -14.22
C GLU A 93 -4.23 -7.14 -15.42
N ARG A 94 -4.19 -7.73 -16.61
CA ARG A 94 -4.04 -6.98 -17.87
C ARG A 94 -5.37 -6.94 -18.61
N ASP A 95 -5.83 -5.75 -18.98
CA ASP A 95 -7.04 -5.60 -19.81
C ASP A 95 -6.72 -5.83 -21.28
N GLY A 96 -7.33 -6.87 -21.83
CA GLY A 96 -7.31 -7.18 -23.25
C GLY A 96 -5.92 -7.39 -23.88
N PRO A 97 -5.87 -7.50 -25.23
CA PRO A 97 -4.63 -7.67 -25.99
C PRO A 97 -3.76 -6.39 -26.03
N ASP A 98 -4.36 -5.22 -25.77
CA ASP A 98 -3.66 -3.92 -25.74
C ASP A 98 -2.92 -3.69 -24.40
N GLY A 99 -3.22 -4.51 -23.38
CA GLY A 99 -2.33 -4.75 -22.24
C GLY A 99 -2.30 -3.67 -21.17
N HIS A 100 -3.37 -2.88 -21.04
CA HIS A 100 -3.47 -1.89 -19.96
C HIS A 100 -3.43 -2.59 -18.61
N GLY A 101 -2.65 -2.05 -17.67
CA GLY A 101 -2.60 -2.57 -16.31
C GLY A 101 -3.87 -2.22 -15.55
N VAL A 102 -4.55 -3.22 -14.99
CA VAL A 102 -5.74 -3.02 -14.15
C VAL A 102 -5.47 -3.52 -12.74
N VAL A 103 -5.66 -2.64 -11.77
CA VAL A 103 -5.64 -2.97 -10.35
C VAL A 103 -7.06 -3.04 -9.84
N TYR A 104 -7.47 -4.19 -9.33
CA TYR A 104 -8.73 -4.33 -8.60
C TYR A 104 -8.43 -4.33 -7.11
N SER A 105 -9.20 -3.58 -6.31
CA SER A 105 -8.93 -3.46 -4.88
C SER A 105 -10.17 -3.22 -4.03
N THR A 106 -10.16 -3.75 -2.80
CA THR A 106 -11.13 -3.39 -1.76
C THR A 106 -10.78 -2.09 -1.04
N GLU A 107 -9.53 -1.67 -1.13
CA GLU A 107 -9.02 -0.46 -0.50
C GLU A 107 -8.97 0.68 -1.52
N LEU A 108 -9.02 1.91 -1.02
CA LEU A 108 -8.94 3.10 -1.88
C LEU A 108 -7.59 3.20 -2.59
N ASP A 109 -6.54 2.58 -2.04
CA ASP A 109 -5.14 2.76 -2.41
C ASP A 109 -4.23 1.59 -2.02
N LEU A 110 -4.51 0.41 -2.53
CA LEU A 110 -3.69 -0.78 -2.31
C LEU A 110 -2.37 -0.68 -3.08
N LEU A 111 -1.37 -0.07 -2.43
CA LEU A 111 -0.05 0.19 -3.00
C LEU A 111 0.65 -1.09 -3.48
N HIS A 112 0.40 -2.25 -2.85
CA HIS A 112 0.93 -3.55 -3.26
C HIS A 112 0.63 -3.86 -4.73
N GLU A 113 -0.63 -3.73 -5.14
CA GLU A 113 -1.03 -4.02 -6.52
C GLU A 113 -0.56 -2.93 -7.51
N LEU A 114 -0.36 -1.70 -7.03
CA LEU A 114 0.29 -0.66 -7.85
C LEU A 114 1.74 -1.01 -8.18
N VAL A 115 2.48 -1.70 -7.30
CA VAL A 115 3.82 -2.18 -7.64
C VAL A 115 3.75 -3.15 -8.81
N HIS A 116 2.82 -4.10 -8.78
CA HIS A 116 2.60 -5.03 -9.89
C HIS A 116 2.26 -4.31 -11.20
N ALA A 117 1.44 -3.25 -11.12
CA ALA A 117 1.05 -2.45 -12.27
C ALA A 117 2.19 -1.63 -12.89
N VAL A 118 3.27 -1.39 -12.15
CA VAL A 118 4.50 -0.76 -12.67
C VAL A 118 5.50 -1.82 -13.14
N GLU A 119 5.76 -2.83 -12.31
CA GLU A 119 6.81 -3.83 -12.54
C GLU A 119 6.47 -4.78 -13.70
N ILE A 120 5.28 -5.39 -13.70
CA ILE A 120 4.94 -6.48 -14.60
C ILE A 120 4.84 -6.02 -16.06
N PRO A 121 4.28 -4.85 -16.40
CA PRO A 121 4.30 -4.35 -17.78
C PRO A 121 5.70 -4.15 -18.34
N ALA A 122 6.63 -3.64 -17.51
CA ALA A 122 7.99 -3.31 -17.94
C ALA A 122 8.92 -4.53 -17.97
N LEU A 123 8.85 -5.40 -16.96
CA LEU A 123 9.78 -6.53 -16.79
C LEU A 123 9.17 -7.88 -17.19
N GLY A 124 7.89 -7.94 -17.57
CA GLY A 124 7.18 -9.18 -17.82
C GLY A 124 6.87 -9.95 -16.54
N ARG A 125 6.13 -11.06 -16.66
CA ARG A 125 5.88 -11.98 -15.54
C ARG A 125 7.14 -12.77 -15.20
N SER A 126 7.30 -13.14 -13.93
CA SER A 126 8.37 -14.00 -13.42
C SER A 126 7.81 -14.91 -12.32
N HIS A 127 8.68 -15.68 -11.67
CA HIS A 127 8.31 -16.51 -10.54
C HIS A 127 7.64 -15.66 -9.42
N PRO A 128 6.50 -16.09 -8.84
CA PRO A 128 5.72 -15.32 -7.85
C PRO A 128 6.50 -14.80 -6.64
N VAL A 129 7.62 -15.44 -6.27
CA VAL A 129 8.51 -14.96 -5.21
C VAL A 129 9.03 -13.55 -5.47
N PHE A 130 9.35 -13.21 -6.72
CA PHE A 130 9.86 -11.89 -7.06
C PHE A 130 8.74 -10.87 -7.13
N GLU A 131 7.65 -11.20 -7.83
CA GLU A 131 6.50 -10.30 -7.99
C GLU A 131 5.94 -9.94 -6.60
N GLU A 132 5.56 -10.94 -5.80
CA GLU A 132 4.98 -10.70 -4.47
C GLU A 132 6.02 -10.16 -3.48
N GLY A 133 7.28 -10.56 -3.62
CA GLY A 133 8.36 -10.09 -2.76
C GLY A 133 8.66 -8.62 -2.96
N MET A 134 8.77 -8.17 -4.21
CA MET A 134 8.98 -6.76 -4.56
C MET A 134 7.77 -5.92 -4.21
N ALA A 135 6.56 -6.40 -4.52
CA ALA A 135 5.33 -5.70 -4.16
C ALA A 135 5.21 -5.49 -2.65
N ASN A 136 5.45 -6.51 -1.82
CA ASN A 136 5.48 -6.32 -0.36
C ASN A 136 6.65 -5.43 0.09
N TYR A 137 7.83 -5.57 -0.54
CA TYR A 137 9.01 -4.80 -0.17
C TYR A 137 8.83 -3.31 -0.42
N LEU A 138 8.23 -2.90 -1.53
CA LEU A 138 8.04 -1.48 -1.87
C LEU A 138 6.73 -0.88 -1.36
N SER A 139 5.76 -1.69 -0.95
CA SER A 139 4.46 -1.19 -0.47
C SER A 139 4.28 -1.24 1.05
N THR A 140 5.15 -1.94 1.78
CA THR A 140 5.03 -2.09 3.24
C THR A 140 6.26 -1.58 3.97
N ALA A 141 6.08 -1.25 5.24
CA ALA A 141 7.16 -0.91 6.16
C ALA A 141 7.39 -1.97 7.22
N TRP A 142 6.89 -3.19 6.98
CA TRP A 142 6.95 -4.26 7.95
C TRP A 142 8.36 -4.82 8.07
N SER A 143 8.70 -5.29 9.27
CA SER A 143 9.93 -6.02 9.50
C SER A 143 9.69 -7.51 9.36
N SER A 144 10.62 -8.19 8.69
CA SER A 144 10.65 -9.65 8.60
C SER A 144 11.23 -10.33 9.84
N ALA A 145 11.40 -9.64 10.97
CA ALA A 145 12.07 -10.19 12.15
C ALA A 145 11.42 -11.48 12.66
N GLU A 146 10.10 -11.60 12.54
CA GLU A 146 9.34 -12.77 12.99
C GLU A 146 9.64 -14.05 12.20
N VAL A 147 10.06 -13.94 10.93
CA VAL A 147 10.32 -15.10 10.07
C VAL A 147 11.76 -15.61 10.13
N LEU A 148 12.69 -14.85 10.74
CA LEU A 148 14.11 -15.18 10.76
C LEU A 148 14.44 -16.57 11.31
N PRO A 149 13.88 -17.04 12.45
CA PRO A 149 14.33 -18.27 13.10
C PRO A 149 14.20 -19.52 12.23
N GLU A 150 13.26 -19.54 11.28
CA GLU A 150 12.98 -20.69 10.41
C GLU A 150 13.07 -20.33 8.92
N PHE A 151 13.57 -19.14 8.60
CA PHE A 151 13.49 -18.56 7.26
C PHE A 151 13.96 -19.52 6.15
N PRO A 152 15.18 -20.11 6.19
CA PRO A 152 15.65 -20.97 5.11
C PRO A 152 14.74 -22.17 4.86
N ALA A 153 14.25 -22.81 5.93
CA ALA A 153 13.43 -24.02 5.82
C ALA A 153 12.03 -23.70 5.30
N VAL A 154 11.37 -22.68 5.87
CA VAL A 154 10.00 -22.30 5.50
C VAL A 154 9.95 -21.69 4.10
N PHE A 155 10.94 -20.85 3.74
CA PHE A 155 11.06 -20.31 2.39
C PHE A 155 11.16 -21.44 1.36
N LYS A 156 12.10 -22.38 1.53
CA LYS A 156 12.27 -23.51 0.60
C LYS A 156 11.04 -24.40 0.50
N ALA A 157 10.32 -24.63 1.60
CA ALA A 157 9.11 -25.44 1.60
C ALA A 157 7.93 -24.76 0.87
N GLY A 158 7.88 -23.43 0.84
CA GLY A 158 6.81 -22.67 0.20
C GLY A 158 7.06 -22.30 -1.27
N VAL A 159 8.29 -22.43 -1.76
CA VAL A 159 8.61 -22.24 -3.20
C VAL A 159 8.22 -23.49 -3.99
N ALA A 160 7.30 -23.32 -4.94
CA ALA A 160 6.82 -24.38 -5.83
C ALA A 160 6.31 -23.76 -7.14
N PRO A 161 6.12 -24.55 -8.22
CA PRO A 161 5.58 -24.06 -9.48
C PRO A 161 4.34 -23.18 -9.30
N GLY A 162 4.41 -21.93 -9.76
CA GLY A 162 3.32 -20.96 -9.70
C GLY A 162 2.94 -20.54 -8.27
N ARG A 163 3.83 -20.76 -7.28
CA ARG A 163 3.59 -20.46 -5.86
C ARG A 163 4.79 -19.82 -5.18
N HIS A 164 4.51 -18.95 -4.22
CA HIS A 164 5.50 -18.33 -3.35
C HIS A 164 5.22 -18.68 -1.89
N PRO A 165 6.21 -18.55 -0.99
CA PRO A 165 6.09 -18.95 0.42
C PRO A 165 5.21 -18.02 1.28
N GLY A 166 4.58 -17.00 0.71
CA GLY A 166 3.83 -15.95 1.42
C GLY A 166 4.53 -14.58 1.35
N GLY A 167 3.78 -13.52 1.59
CA GLY A 167 4.22 -12.13 1.37
C GLY A 167 5.49 -11.75 2.15
N VAL A 168 5.48 -11.93 3.48
CA VAL A 168 6.63 -11.56 4.34
C VAL A 168 7.90 -12.37 4.01
N LEU A 169 7.78 -13.66 3.69
CA LEU A 169 8.91 -14.50 3.31
C LEU A 169 9.49 -14.11 1.95
N SER A 170 8.62 -13.76 1.00
CA SER A 170 9.01 -13.28 -0.33
C SER A 170 9.68 -11.90 -0.25
N MET A 171 9.11 -11.00 0.56
CA MET A 171 9.67 -9.68 0.88
C MET A 171 11.06 -9.80 1.49
N HIS A 172 11.21 -10.66 2.50
CA HIS A 172 12.51 -10.87 3.14
C HIS A 172 13.56 -11.35 2.13
N PHE A 173 13.20 -12.33 1.30
CA PHE A 173 14.10 -12.84 0.26
C PHE A 173 14.53 -11.73 -0.73
N VAL A 174 13.57 -10.98 -1.29
CA VAL A 174 13.86 -9.89 -2.25
C VAL A 174 14.65 -8.76 -1.60
N GLY A 175 14.25 -8.28 -0.41
CA GLY A 175 15.00 -7.23 0.27
C GLY A 175 16.41 -7.67 0.68
N ALA A 176 16.61 -8.93 1.08
CA ALA A 176 17.93 -9.47 1.40
C ALA A 176 18.83 -9.58 0.15
N LEU A 177 18.26 -9.88 -1.03
CA LEU A 177 18.96 -9.83 -2.31
C LEU A 177 19.41 -8.41 -2.63
N LEU A 178 18.50 -7.43 -2.55
CA LEU A 178 18.79 -6.02 -2.86
C LEU A 178 19.80 -5.40 -1.90
N ALA A 179 19.82 -5.80 -0.63
CA ALA A 179 20.80 -5.34 0.34
C ALA A 179 22.24 -5.81 0.04
N ARG A 180 22.41 -6.84 -0.80
CA ARG A 180 23.71 -7.48 -1.09
C ARG A 180 24.13 -7.37 -2.56
N GLY A 181 23.17 -7.19 -3.46
CA GLY A 181 23.37 -7.05 -4.90
C GLY A 181 23.01 -5.67 -5.42
N SER A 182 23.00 -5.52 -6.74
CA SER A 182 22.45 -4.35 -7.43
C SER A 182 21.06 -4.64 -8.00
N MET A 183 20.33 -3.59 -8.34
CA MET A 183 19.05 -3.72 -9.06
C MET A 183 19.23 -4.48 -10.39
N ALA A 184 20.33 -4.23 -11.11
CA ALA A 184 20.68 -4.98 -12.32
C ALA A 184 20.83 -6.50 -12.09
N GLN A 185 21.40 -6.91 -10.96
CA GLN A 185 21.49 -8.34 -10.61
C GLN A 185 20.12 -8.93 -10.24
N TYR A 186 19.27 -8.16 -9.54
CA TYR A 186 17.89 -8.57 -9.28
C TYR A 186 17.12 -8.80 -10.59
N VAL A 187 17.19 -7.84 -11.53
CA VAL A 187 16.51 -7.93 -12.83
C VAL A 187 17.03 -9.12 -13.65
N ASP A 188 18.36 -9.34 -13.71
CA ASP A 188 18.94 -10.51 -14.39
C ASP A 188 18.43 -11.81 -13.77
N PHE A 189 18.47 -11.94 -12.44
CA PHE A 189 18.01 -13.15 -11.75
C PHE A 189 16.53 -13.43 -11.97
N ARG A 190 15.68 -12.42 -11.83
CA ARG A 190 14.24 -12.49 -12.10
C ARG A 190 13.95 -12.94 -13.54
N SER A 191 14.68 -12.39 -14.52
CA SER A 191 14.46 -12.67 -15.95
C SER A 191 14.76 -14.11 -16.37
N ARG A 192 15.48 -14.87 -15.53
CA ARG A 192 15.89 -16.26 -15.81
C ARG A 192 14.90 -17.31 -15.33
N LEU A 193 13.83 -16.88 -14.68
CA LEU A 193 12.85 -17.77 -14.05
C LEU A 193 11.47 -17.53 -14.66
N ASP A 194 10.88 -18.63 -15.11
CA ASP A 194 9.49 -18.66 -15.55
C ASP A 194 8.54 -18.71 -14.34
N TYR A 195 7.29 -18.32 -14.56
CA TYR A 195 6.25 -18.30 -13.51
C TYR A 195 6.08 -19.65 -12.79
N ASP A 196 6.19 -20.75 -13.55
CA ASP A 196 5.99 -22.12 -13.07
C ASP A 196 7.28 -22.84 -12.65
N ASP A 197 8.40 -22.13 -12.56
CA ASP A 197 9.66 -22.72 -12.07
C ASP A 197 9.56 -23.12 -10.60
N GLY A 198 10.38 -24.10 -10.20
CA GLY A 198 10.45 -24.58 -8.83
C GLY A 198 11.74 -24.17 -8.12
N LEU A 199 11.89 -24.62 -6.87
CA LEU A 199 13.06 -24.34 -6.05
C LEU A 199 14.39 -24.73 -6.71
N ALA A 200 14.41 -25.81 -7.49
CA ALA A 200 15.63 -26.29 -8.16
C ALA A 200 16.10 -25.30 -9.25
N GLN A 201 15.18 -24.78 -10.06
CA GLN A 201 15.46 -23.76 -11.06
C GLN A 201 15.87 -22.45 -10.40
N LEU A 202 15.16 -22.03 -9.36
CA LEU A 202 15.50 -20.83 -8.59
C LEU A 202 16.92 -20.92 -8.02
N ALA A 203 17.31 -22.05 -7.43
CA ALA A 203 18.65 -22.27 -6.92
C ALA A 203 19.73 -22.29 -8.02
N ALA A 204 19.43 -22.86 -9.18
CA ALA A 204 20.34 -22.90 -10.33
C ALA A 204 20.58 -21.49 -10.89
N ALA A 205 19.51 -20.73 -11.14
CA ALA A 205 19.58 -19.36 -11.63
C ALA A 205 20.29 -18.43 -10.62
N TYR A 206 20.01 -18.59 -9.32
CA TYR A 206 20.72 -17.83 -8.27
C TYR A 206 22.23 -18.06 -8.34
N LYS A 207 22.66 -19.31 -8.44
CA LYS A 207 24.08 -19.65 -8.53
C LYS A 207 24.74 -19.08 -9.78
N GLU A 208 24.03 -19.02 -10.90
CA GLU A 208 24.54 -18.45 -12.13
C GLU A 208 24.78 -16.93 -12.01
N VAL A 209 23.85 -16.20 -11.39
CA VAL A 209 23.93 -14.73 -11.27
C VAL A 209 24.88 -14.29 -10.16
N PHE A 210 24.83 -14.95 -9.00
CA PHE A 210 25.55 -14.52 -7.79
C PHE A 210 26.81 -15.33 -7.49
N GLY A 211 27.04 -16.44 -8.21
CA GLY A 211 28.24 -17.27 -8.06
C GLY A 211 28.34 -18.07 -6.75
N THR A 212 27.33 -18.00 -5.87
CA THR A 212 27.26 -18.74 -4.60
C THR A 212 26.01 -19.62 -4.55
N SER A 213 25.92 -20.54 -3.58
CA SER A 213 24.74 -21.39 -3.46
C SER A 213 23.55 -20.63 -2.86
N LEU A 214 22.33 -21.00 -3.24
CA LEU A 214 21.13 -20.45 -2.65
C LEU A 214 21.05 -20.78 -1.15
N ASP A 215 21.46 -21.98 -0.75
CA ASP A 215 21.43 -22.37 0.66
C ASP A 215 22.33 -21.47 1.52
N ASP A 216 23.56 -21.18 1.08
CA ASP A 216 24.47 -20.26 1.80
C ASP A 216 23.85 -18.86 1.91
N PHE A 217 23.20 -18.38 0.85
CA PHE A 217 22.51 -17.10 0.87
C PHE A 217 21.34 -17.08 1.86
N LEU A 218 20.51 -18.12 1.88
CA LEU A 218 19.35 -18.18 2.79
C LEU A 218 19.80 -18.22 4.25
N GLU A 219 20.87 -18.96 4.56
CA GLU A 219 21.48 -18.97 5.89
C GLU A 219 21.99 -17.57 6.27
N ASP A 220 22.72 -16.89 5.38
CA ASP A 220 23.20 -15.53 5.61
C ASP A 220 22.05 -14.50 5.72
N ALA A 221 20.95 -14.69 4.98
CA ALA A 221 19.77 -13.83 5.03
C ALA A 221 19.03 -13.96 6.38
N SER A 222 19.09 -15.14 7.02
CA SER A 222 18.48 -15.38 8.33
C SER A 222 19.10 -14.57 9.48
N MET A 223 20.27 -13.95 9.26
CA MET A 223 21.03 -13.28 10.31
C MET A 223 20.51 -11.88 10.67
N ALA A 224 19.75 -11.22 9.79
CA ALA A 224 19.26 -9.87 10.02
C ALA A 224 17.89 -9.66 9.36
N PRO A 225 16.97 -8.93 10.01
CA PRO A 225 15.68 -8.63 9.42
C PRO A 225 15.83 -7.71 8.21
N VAL A 226 14.90 -7.84 7.29
CA VAL A 226 14.61 -6.87 6.25
C VAL A 226 13.45 -6.03 6.74
N VAL A 227 13.54 -4.72 6.54
CA VAL A 227 12.40 -3.82 6.66
C VAL A 227 11.98 -3.43 5.24
N GLY A 228 10.68 -3.52 4.97
CA GLY A 228 10.14 -3.03 3.70
C GLY A 228 10.47 -1.55 3.48
N HIS A 229 10.67 -1.19 2.23
CA HIS A 229 10.97 0.16 1.76
C HIS A 229 9.71 0.95 1.38
N GLY A 230 8.54 0.53 1.87
CA GLY A 230 7.28 1.24 1.69
C GLY A 230 7.38 2.69 2.17
N VAL A 231 7.11 3.61 1.26
CA VAL A 231 6.84 5.01 1.59
C VAL A 231 5.32 5.12 1.70
N ASP A 232 4.81 5.37 2.90
CA ASP A 232 3.42 5.82 3.03
C ASP A 232 3.35 7.24 2.43
N PRO A 233 2.64 7.48 1.32
CA PRO A 233 2.55 8.81 0.74
C PRO A 233 1.95 9.83 1.73
N LEU A 234 1.07 9.39 2.63
CA LEU A 234 0.52 10.26 3.68
C LEU A 234 1.62 10.76 4.62
N CYS A 235 2.71 10.02 4.80
CA CYS A 235 3.85 10.45 5.61
C CYS A 235 4.66 11.57 4.97
N ALA A 236 4.78 11.57 3.63
CA ALA A 236 5.53 12.61 2.93
C ALA A 236 4.72 13.91 2.82
N ASP A 237 3.42 13.79 2.57
CA ASP A 237 2.61 14.89 2.03
C ASP A 237 1.63 15.50 3.04
N SER A 238 1.35 14.83 4.16
CA SER A 238 0.39 15.37 5.14
C SER A 238 0.94 16.63 5.84
N PRO A 239 0.13 17.70 5.98
CA PRO A 239 0.43 18.89 6.76
C PRO A 239 0.92 18.55 8.16
N THR A 240 1.99 19.23 8.57
CA THR A 240 2.65 18.96 9.84
C THR A 240 2.05 19.78 10.97
N ILE A 241 1.48 19.08 11.94
CA ILE A 241 0.99 19.67 13.19
C ILE A 241 2.19 20.18 14.00
N GLN A 242 2.12 21.44 14.39
CA GLN A 242 3.15 22.07 15.21
C GLN A 242 2.87 21.85 16.70
N TRP A 243 3.88 21.47 17.46
CA TRP A 243 3.81 21.39 18.92
C TRP A 243 3.71 22.79 19.52
N ASP A 244 2.74 23.00 20.41
CA ASP A 244 2.49 24.26 21.13
C ASP A 244 3.32 24.37 22.44
N GLY A 245 3.96 23.28 22.87
CA GLY A 245 4.81 23.21 24.06
C GLY A 245 5.63 21.92 24.15
N LEU A 246 6.39 21.76 25.24
CA LEU A 246 7.17 20.54 25.49
C LEU A 246 6.26 19.41 25.99
N GLY A 247 6.04 18.41 25.14
CA GLY A 247 5.46 17.12 25.53
C GLY A 247 3.93 17.06 25.65
N SER A 248 3.22 18.12 25.27
CA SER A 248 1.77 18.09 25.11
C SER A 248 1.37 18.81 23.83
N LEU A 249 0.27 18.37 23.23
CA LEU A 249 -0.39 18.99 22.10
C LEU A 249 -1.87 19.12 22.44
N ASP A 250 -2.44 20.33 22.32
CA ASP A 250 -3.87 20.60 22.53
C ASP A 250 -4.34 21.58 21.44
N THR A 251 -4.76 21.04 20.29
CA THR A 251 -4.96 21.82 19.06
C THR A 251 -6.25 21.47 18.33
N THR A 252 -6.71 22.36 17.47
CA THR A 252 -7.80 22.12 16.52
C THR A 252 -7.21 21.94 15.13
N LEU A 253 -7.58 20.85 14.47
CA LEU A 253 -7.22 20.55 13.09
C LEU A 253 -8.46 20.73 12.23
N SER A 254 -8.32 21.47 11.14
CA SER A 254 -9.39 21.69 10.17
C SER A 254 -9.01 21.01 8.85
N TRP A 255 -10.01 20.58 8.10
CA TRP A 255 -9.84 20.03 6.76
C TRP A 255 -10.96 20.49 5.85
N ALA A 256 -10.68 20.50 4.55
CA ALA A 256 -11.66 20.58 3.49
C ALA A 256 -11.21 19.77 2.28
N CYS A 257 -12.15 19.51 1.38
CA CYS A 257 -11.85 18.90 0.10
C CYS A 257 -10.83 19.70 -0.71
N GLY A 258 -9.75 19.06 -1.17
CA GLY A 258 -8.71 19.70 -1.98
C GLY A 258 -7.63 20.43 -1.17
N ASP A 259 -7.65 20.33 0.17
CA ASP A 259 -6.60 20.88 1.03
C ASP A 259 -5.33 20.01 1.08
N GLY A 260 -5.22 18.95 0.28
CA GLY A 260 -4.08 18.04 0.26
C GLY A 260 -4.21 16.83 1.19
N VAL A 261 -5.23 16.82 2.05
CA VAL A 261 -5.33 15.89 3.18
C VAL A 261 -6.56 15.01 3.19
N THR A 262 -7.65 15.49 2.61
CA THR A 262 -8.95 14.81 2.66
C THR A 262 -9.16 14.07 1.36
N PHE A 263 -9.45 12.77 1.49
CA PHE A 263 -9.77 11.94 0.35
C PHE A 263 -10.83 10.91 0.66
N GLY A 264 -11.59 10.52 -0.35
CA GLY A 264 -12.64 9.53 -0.20
C GLY A 264 -13.60 9.46 -1.37
N ILE A 265 -14.50 8.48 -1.30
CA ILE A 265 -15.54 8.26 -2.29
C ILE A 265 -16.71 7.54 -1.62
N SER A 266 -17.94 7.87 -2.02
CA SER A 266 -19.16 7.19 -1.59
C SER A 266 -19.28 6.96 -0.07
N GLY A 267 -18.92 7.97 0.72
CA GLY A 267 -19.07 7.93 2.17
C GLY A 267 -18.00 7.19 2.94
N THR A 268 -16.92 6.76 2.29
CA THR A 268 -15.66 6.40 2.96
C THR A 268 -14.69 7.55 2.80
N PHE A 269 -14.50 8.34 3.85
CA PHE A 269 -13.63 9.51 3.83
C PHE A 269 -12.55 9.40 4.90
N ARG A 270 -11.35 9.87 4.56
CA ARG A 270 -10.22 9.98 5.45
C ARG A 270 -9.59 11.35 5.30
N THR A 271 -9.07 11.88 6.40
CA THR A 271 -8.12 13.00 6.37
C THR A 271 -6.84 12.61 7.09
N ALA A 272 -5.70 13.15 6.67
CA ALA A 272 -4.40 12.83 7.24
C ALA A 272 -3.62 14.09 7.66
N PHE A 273 -2.92 13.99 8.79
CA PHE A 273 -2.01 15.01 9.31
C PHE A 273 -0.72 14.34 9.76
N SER A 274 0.43 14.99 9.61
CA SER A 274 1.69 14.47 10.14
C SER A 274 2.10 15.19 11.42
N LEU A 275 2.86 14.52 12.28
CA LEU A 275 3.51 15.16 13.42
C LEU A 275 4.91 14.56 13.66
N ASP A 276 5.86 15.42 14.00
CA ASP A 276 7.24 15.02 14.30
C ASP A 276 7.43 14.88 15.80
N VAL A 277 7.83 13.69 16.24
CA VAL A 277 8.12 13.38 17.64
C VAL A 277 9.63 13.41 17.82
N VAL A 278 10.13 14.24 18.73
CA VAL A 278 11.59 14.40 18.95
C VAL A 278 12.14 13.39 19.96
N GLN A 279 11.33 13.00 20.95
CA GLN A 279 11.75 12.11 22.03
C GLN A 279 10.70 11.03 22.26
N GLN A 280 11.17 9.83 22.61
CA GLN A 280 10.28 8.74 22.98
C GLN A 280 9.48 9.10 24.22
N GLY A 281 8.18 8.82 24.22
CA GLY A 281 7.31 9.06 25.36
C GLY A 281 6.10 8.15 25.39
N ASN A 282 5.61 7.87 26.60
CA ASN A 282 4.25 7.38 26.76
C ASN A 282 3.32 8.56 26.45
N SER A 283 2.32 8.32 25.62
CA SER A 283 1.36 9.32 25.23
C SER A 283 -0.07 8.82 25.41
N ARG A 284 -1.00 9.75 25.59
CA ARG A 284 -2.43 9.50 25.56
C ARG A 284 -3.09 10.41 24.55
N MET A 285 -3.65 9.81 23.50
CA MET A 285 -4.37 10.52 22.45
C MET A 285 -5.86 10.62 22.80
N THR A 286 -6.48 11.76 22.53
CA THR A 286 -7.93 11.94 22.56
C THR A 286 -8.31 12.82 21.37
N ILE A 287 -9.35 12.41 20.66
CA ILE A 287 -9.96 13.18 19.58
C ILE A 287 -11.38 13.55 20.00
N SER A 288 -11.84 14.71 19.58
CA SER A 288 -13.25 15.10 19.71
C SER A 288 -13.67 16.00 18.56
N SER A 289 -14.84 15.78 17.99
CA SER A 289 -15.50 16.69 17.06
C SER A 289 -15.64 18.08 17.69
N ALA A 290 -15.21 19.14 16.98
CA ALA A 290 -15.27 20.50 17.51
C ALA A 290 -16.72 21.00 17.71
N GLY A 291 -17.67 20.40 16.99
CA GLY A 291 -19.10 20.76 17.02
C GLY A 291 -20.01 19.79 17.79
N GLY A 292 -19.50 18.65 18.27
CA GLY A 292 -20.29 17.61 18.95
C GLY A 292 -21.37 17.00 18.04
N GLY A 293 -21.01 15.99 17.23
CA GLY A 293 -21.99 15.41 16.29
C GLY A 293 -21.67 14.06 15.68
N ASP A 294 -20.40 13.73 15.45
CA ASP A 294 -20.03 12.55 14.66
C ASP A 294 -19.12 11.57 15.42
N GLU A 295 -19.27 10.28 15.12
CA GLU A 295 -18.34 9.25 15.58
C GLU A 295 -17.04 9.36 14.78
N LEU A 296 -16.03 10.01 15.36
CA LEU A 296 -14.69 10.03 14.82
C LEU A 296 -13.92 8.77 15.24
N PHE A 297 -13.12 8.27 14.29
CA PHE A 297 -12.09 7.28 14.56
C PHE A 297 -10.76 7.79 14.03
N ALA A 298 -9.73 7.83 14.87
CA ALA A 298 -8.40 8.23 14.46
C ALA A 298 -7.36 7.17 14.80
N MET A 299 -6.42 7.04 13.89
CA MET A 299 -5.25 6.20 13.99
C MET A 299 -4.02 7.10 13.92
N LEU A 300 -3.18 7.06 14.94
CA LEU A 300 -1.85 7.66 14.90
C LEU A 300 -0.84 6.54 14.76
N ASP A 301 -0.14 6.50 13.63
CA ASP A 301 0.88 5.49 13.34
C ASP A 301 2.21 6.14 12.99
N SER A 302 3.31 5.43 13.28
CA SER A 302 4.65 5.87 12.93
C SER A 302 4.86 5.78 11.43
N CYS A 303 5.42 6.82 10.84
CA CYS A 303 5.96 6.73 9.51
C CYS A 303 7.12 5.73 9.49
N PRO A 304 7.32 5.02 8.38
CA PRO A 304 8.46 4.13 8.21
C PRO A 304 9.77 4.93 8.37
N VAL A 305 10.61 4.59 9.36
CA VAL A 305 11.95 5.20 9.53
C VAL A 305 13.00 4.10 9.74
N GLY A 306 13.55 3.57 8.65
CA GLY A 306 14.65 2.61 8.67
C GLY A 306 14.35 1.32 9.46
N ASP A 307 15.39 0.68 10.00
CA ASP A 307 15.36 -0.68 10.60
C ASP A 307 14.49 -0.84 11.87
N LYS A 308 13.79 0.20 12.33
CA LYS A 308 12.99 0.14 13.56
C LYS A 308 11.56 -0.24 13.24
N GLY A 309 11.38 -1.53 12.95
CA GLY A 309 10.07 -2.18 12.82
C GLY A 309 9.34 -2.28 14.16
N SER A 310 8.70 -1.20 14.59
CA SER A 310 7.58 -1.29 15.52
C SER A 310 6.55 -0.23 15.19
N SER A 311 5.54 -0.62 14.41
CA SER A 311 4.29 0.13 14.27
C SER A 311 3.65 0.24 15.65
N ASN A 312 3.81 1.39 16.29
CA ASN A 312 3.09 1.70 17.52
C ASN A 312 1.86 2.51 17.14
N VAL A 313 0.76 1.79 16.93
CA VAL A 313 -0.50 2.39 16.54
C VAL A 313 -1.26 2.83 17.79
N ILE A 314 -1.65 4.10 17.85
CA ILE A 314 -2.61 4.61 18.83
C ILE A 314 -3.97 4.75 18.13
N LEU A 315 -4.97 4.00 18.59
CA LEU A 315 -6.34 4.05 18.06
C LEU A 315 -7.22 4.79 19.06
N ALA A 316 -7.78 5.94 18.67
CA ALA A 316 -8.74 6.68 19.49
C ALA A 316 -10.08 6.80 18.77
N SER A 317 -11.15 6.68 19.55
CA SER A 317 -12.51 7.01 19.12
C SER A 317 -12.96 8.31 19.78
N GLU A 318 -14.02 8.90 19.23
CA GLU A 318 -14.62 10.15 19.70
C GLU A 318 -14.75 10.22 21.24
N GLY A 319 -14.12 11.23 21.83
CA GLY A 319 -14.14 11.51 23.27
C GLY A 319 -13.41 10.50 24.15
N GLN A 320 -12.84 9.43 23.59
CA GLN A 320 -12.12 8.40 24.34
C GLN A 320 -10.61 8.63 24.31
N SER A 321 -9.96 8.38 25.44
CA SER A 321 -8.53 8.53 25.58
C SER A 321 -7.78 7.20 25.44
N ALA A 322 -7.00 7.06 24.38
CA ALA A 322 -6.21 5.86 24.09
C ALA A 322 -4.73 6.05 24.47
N PRO A 323 -4.14 5.14 25.27
CA PRO A 323 -2.71 5.17 25.57
C PRO A 323 -1.88 4.57 24.43
N GLY A 324 -0.63 5.01 24.30
CA GLY A 324 0.36 4.41 23.40
C GLY A 324 1.77 4.93 23.67
N VAL A 325 2.75 4.45 22.91
CA VAL A 325 4.14 4.90 22.99
C VAL A 325 4.52 5.51 21.66
N LEU A 326 4.87 6.79 21.67
CA LEU A 326 5.40 7.46 20.50
C LEU A 326 6.92 7.39 20.52
N TRP A 327 7.49 6.94 19.41
CA TRP A 327 8.94 6.93 19.18
C TRP A 327 9.38 8.20 18.49
N PRO A 328 10.67 8.60 18.62
CA PRO A 328 11.22 9.67 17.80
C PRO A 328 11.07 9.37 16.31
N GLY A 329 10.65 10.37 15.54
CA GLY A 329 10.37 10.24 14.12
C GLY A 329 9.06 10.90 13.73
N ARG A 330 8.70 10.79 12.45
CA ARG A 330 7.44 11.28 11.93
C ARG A 330 6.33 10.27 12.17
N HIS A 331 5.14 10.75 12.45
CA HIS A 331 3.91 9.94 12.58
C HIS A 331 2.81 10.57 11.72
N VAL A 332 1.85 9.75 11.28
CA VAL A 332 0.65 10.20 10.57
C VAL A 332 -0.58 9.89 11.41
N LEU A 333 -1.36 10.94 11.67
CA LEU A 333 -2.71 10.87 12.18
C LEU A 333 -3.67 10.74 10.99
N THR A 334 -4.26 9.56 10.81
CA THR A 334 -5.37 9.35 9.88
C THR A 334 -6.68 9.38 10.65
N VAL A 335 -7.65 10.14 10.16
CA VAL A 335 -8.98 10.29 10.77
C VAL A 335 -10.02 9.84 9.77
N SER A 336 -10.84 8.86 10.17
CA SER A 336 -12.01 8.43 9.41
C SER A 336 -13.15 9.41 9.65
N LEU A 337 -13.75 9.87 8.56
CA LEU A 337 -14.78 10.89 8.56
C LEU A 337 -16.12 10.29 8.17
N THR A 338 -17.20 10.77 8.78
CA THR A 338 -18.55 10.50 8.30
C THR A 338 -18.79 11.26 6.98
N PRO A 339 -19.55 10.69 6.04
CA PRO A 339 -19.98 11.42 4.85
C PRO A 339 -20.78 12.67 5.23
N ASP A 340 -20.17 13.83 5.11
CA ASP A 340 -20.86 15.13 5.16
C ASP A 340 -20.82 15.77 3.76
N PRO A 341 -21.94 16.22 3.19
CA PRO A 341 -21.96 16.99 1.93
C PRO A 341 -21.06 18.23 1.91
N SER A 342 -20.62 18.76 3.06
CA SER A 342 -19.65 19.86 3.10
C SER A 342 -18.18 19.43 2.92
N LEU A 343 -17.85 18.18 3.30
CA LEU A 343 -16.49 17.62 3.46
C LEU A 343 -15.46 18.54 4.13
N ALA A 344 -15.93 19.56 4.83
CA ALA A 344 -15.14 20.44 5.65
C ALA A 344 -15.47 20.17 7.11
N GLY A 345 -14.46 20.12 7.95
CA GLY A 345 -14.69 19.84 9.36
C GLY A 345 -13.53 20.22 10.24
N GLU A 346 -13.77 20.11 11.53
CA GLU A 346 -12.78 20.39 12.57
C GLU A 346 -12.82 19.31 13.64
N LEU A 347 -11.62 18.90 14.07
CA LEU A 347 -11.44 18.01 15.20
C LEU A 347 -10.48 18.64 16.18
N HIS A 348 -10.69 18.35 17.44
CA HIS A 348 -9.81 18.73 18.51
C HIS A 348 -8.95 17.54 18.91
N LEU A 349 -7.64 17.70 18.85
CA LEU A 349 -6.63 16.69 19.18
C LEU A 349 -5.94 17.05 20.49
N LYS A 350 -5.94 16.10 21.43
CA LYS A 350 -5.12 16.14 22.64
C LYS A 350 -4.14 14.98 22.65
N LEU A 351 -2.87 15.30 22.88
CA LEU A 351 -1.79 14.34 23.09
C LEU A 351 -0.99 14.78 24.32
N ARG A 352 -0.81 13.89 25.30
CA ARG A 352 -0.13 14.19 26.58
C ARG A 352 0.72 13.04 27.07
#